data_AF-A0A9D3YZF7-F1
#
_entry.id   AF-A0A9D3YZF7-F1
#
_cell.length_a   1.000
_cell.length_b   1.000
_cell.length_c   1.000
_cell.angle_alpha   90.00
_cell.angle_beta   90.00
_cell.angle_gamma   90.00
#
_symmetry.space_group_name_H-M   'P 1'
#
loop_
_entity.id
_entity.type
_entity.pdbx_description
1 polymer ?
#
loop_
_entity_poly.entity_id
_entity_poly.type
_entity_poly.pdbx_seq_one_letter_code
_entity_poly.pdbx_strand_id
1 'polypeptide(L)'
;MPGPIIFGAIIDDTCLLWKYTCGERQSCRLYDLAYFRNAILGYGVITSALATLILSSLFFYFRYKNTTEWHQGAQKEDPVADVELIVNTDNANDHVKEH
;
A
#
# COMPACT_ATOMS: atom_id res chain seq x y z
N MET A 1 -7.87 7.46 -32.30
CA MET A 1 -8.79 7.23 -31.17
C MET A 1 -9.36 5.81 -31.24
N PRO A 2 -8.62 4.77 -30.80
CA PRO A 2 -9.07 3.37 -30.86
C PRO A 2 -10.11 2.98 -29.79
N GLY A 3 -10.31 3.82 -28.77
CA GLY A 3 -11.19 3.55 -27.64
C GLY A 3 -12.66 3.23 -27.98
N PRO A 4 -13.34 3.98 -28.86
CA PRO A 4 -14.76 3.76 -29.18
C PRO A 4 -15.02 2.44 -29.92
N ILE A 5 -14.06 1.99 -30.73
CA ILE A 5 -14.18 0.76 -31.53
C ILE A 5 -14.11 -0.47 -30.63
N ILE A 6 -13.16 -0.45 -29.68
CA ILE A 6 -12.99 -1.55 -28.71
C ILE A 6 -14.21 -1.62 -27.79
N PHE A 7 -14.74 -0.47 -27.36
CA PHE A 7 -15.98 -0.43 -26.59
C PHE A 7 -17.16 -1.03 -27.37
N GLY A 8 -17.29 -0.72 -28.66
CA GLY A 8 -18.30 -1.33 -29.53
C GLY A 8 -18.17 -2.85 -29.61
N ALA A 9 -16.95 -3.35 -29.82
CA ALA A 9 -16.68 -4.79 -29.91
C ALA A 9 -16.97 -5.53 -28.58
N ILE A 10 -16.61 -4.95 -27.43
CA ILE A 10 -16.89 -5.54 -26.11
C ILE A 10 -18.40 -5.59 -25.84
N ILE A 11 -19.13 -4.54 -26.24
CA ILE A 11 -20.58 -4.50 -26.10
C ILE A 11 -21.25 -5.56 -26.99
N ASP A 12 -20.76 -5.73 -28.23
CA ASP A 12 -21.26 -6.76 -29.14
C ASP A 12 -20.97 -8.19 -28.63
N ASP A 13 -19.84 -8.43 -27.95
CA ASP A 13 -19.48 -9.75 -27.39
C ASP A 13 -20.34 -10.14 -26.18
N THR A 14 -20.84 -9.16 -25.43
CA THR A 14 -21.76 -9.37 -24.27
C THR A 14 -23.24 -9.51 -24.66
N CYS A 15 -23.53 -9.66 -25.95
CA CYS A 15 -24.89 -9.79 -26.43
C CYS A 15 -25.50 -11.17 -26.14
N LEU A 16 -26.55 -11.21 -25.32
CA LEU A 16 -27.29 -12.45 -25.02
C LEU A 16 -28.33 -12.81 -26.09
N LEU A 17 -28.94 -11.80 -26.71
CA LEU A 17 -30.00 -12.01 -27.71
C LEU A 17 -29.84 -11.06 -28.91
N TRP A 18 -29.53 -11.67 -30.05
CA TRP A 18 -29.46 -11.01 -31.35
C TRP A 18 -30.87 -10.79 -31.91
N LYS A 19 -31.13 -9.56 -32.37
CA LYS A 19 -32.33 -9.29 -33.17
C LYS A 19 -32.07 -9.72 -34.61
N TYR A 20 -32.95 -10.54 -35.15
CA TYR A 20 -32.96 -10.89 -36.57
C TYR A 20 -34.14 -10.23 -37.25
N THR A 21 -33.89 -9.52 -38.36
CA THR A 21 -34.95 -8.97 -39.23
C THR A 21 -34.69 -9.53 -40.63
N CYS A 22 -35.69 -10.17 -41.22
CA CYS A 22 -35.57 -10.79 -42.55
C CYS A 22 -34.40 -11.78 -42.70
N GLY A 23 -33.98 -12.44 -41.62
CA GLY A 23 -32.87 -13.41 -41.62
C GLY A 23 -31.48 -12.80 -41.42
N GLU A 24 -31.35 -11.47 -41.37
CA GLU A 24 -30.06 -10.82 -41.14
C GLU A 24 -29.87 -10.42 -39.67
N ARG A 25 -28.63 -10.59 -39.16
CA ARG A 25 -28.22 -10.21 -37.81
C ARG A 25 -28.17 -8.68 -37.71
N GLN A 26 -29.00 -8.13 -36.83
CA GLN A 26 -29.11 -6.69 -36.60
C GLN A 26 -28.50 -6.33 -35.25
N SER A 27 -28.87 -5.19 -34.68
CA SER A 27 -28.39 -4.77 -33.36
C SER A 27 -28.80 -5.75 -32.25
N CYS A 28 -27.91 -5.92 -31.27
CA CYS A 28 -28.23 -6.66 -30.05
C CYS A 28 -29.42 -5.99 -29.34
N ARG A 29 -30.46 -6.75 -29.00
CA ARG A 29 -31.63 -6.20 -28.30
C ARG A 29 -31.50 -6.32 -26.78
N LEU A 30 -30.77 -7.34 -26.32
CA LEU A 30 -30.64 -7.67 -24.91
C LEU A 30 -29.17 -7.80 -24.54
N TYR A 31 -28.68 -6.77 -23.86
CA TYR A 31 -27.37 -6.75 -23.23
C TYR A 31 -27.50 -7.31 -21.81
N ASP A 32 -26.54 -8.12 -21.35
CA ASP A 32 -26.54 -8.57 -19.96
C ASP A 32 -26.15 -7.41 -19.01
N LEU A 33 -27.15 -6.65 -18.60
CA LEU A 33 -26.98 -5.55 -17.65
C LEU A 33 -26.52 -6.05 -16.28
N ALA A 34 -26.79 -7.32 -15.93
CA ALA A 34 -26.33 -7.90 -14.68
C ALA A 34 -24.83 -8.22 -14.73
N TYR A 35 -24.32 -8.72 -15.85
CA TYR A 35 -22.88 -8.93 -16.06
C TYR A 35 -22.12 -7.60 -16.03
N PHE A 36 -22.59 -6.58 -16.76
CA PHE A 36 -21.96 -5.26 -16.77
C PHE A 36 -21.94 -4.63 -15.37
N ARG A 37 -23.07 -4.71 -14.65
CA ARG A 37 -23.16 -4.23 -13.28
C ARG A 37 -22.21 -4.99 -12.35
N ASN A 38 -22.17 -6.31 -12.43
CA ASN A 38 -21.28 -7.13 -11.60
C ASN A 38 -19.80 -6.88 -11.93
N ALA A 39 -19.45 -6.63 -13.20
CA ALA A 39 -18.10 -6.26 -13.58
C ALA A 39 -17.70 -4.92 -12.95
N ILE A 40 -18.50 -3.86 -13.12
CA ILE A 40 -18.21 -2.54 -12.53
C ILE A 40 -18.12 -2.62 -11.01
N LEU A 41 -19.09 -3.29 -10.37
CA LEU A 41 -19.10 -3.47 -8.92
C LEU A 41 -17.89 -4.31 -8.47
N GLY A 42 -17.55 -5.37 -9.21
CA GLY A 42 -16.37 -6.20 -8.96
C GLY A 42 -15.07 -5.40 -9.07
N TYR A 43 -14.90 -4.60 -10.11
CA TYR A 43 -13.77 -3.68 -10.26
C TYR A 43 -13.69 -2.68 -9.10
N GLY A 44 -14.83 -2.10 -8.69
CA GLY A 44 -14.90 -1.21 -7.54
C GLY A 44 -14.46 -1.89 -6.23
N VAL A 45 -14.91 -3.12 -5.99
CA VAL A 45 -14.54 -3.89 -4.80
C VAL A 45 -13.06 -4.26 -4.80
N ILE A 46 -12.54 -4.75 -5.93
CA ILE A 46 -11.12 -5.14 -6.07
C ILE A 46 -10.21 -3.93 -5.84
N THR A 47 -10.49 -2.81 -6.51
CA THR A 47 -9.69 -1.59 -6.38
C THR A 47 -9.72 -1.05 -4.95
N SER A 48 -10.90 -1.05 -4.31
CA SER A 48 -11.04 -0.64 -2.91
C SER A 48 -10.26 -1.55 -1.97
N ALA A 49 -10.36 -2.87 -2.14
CA ALA A 49 -9.62 -3.84 -1.32
C ALA A 49 -8.10 -3.63 -1.45
N LEU A 50 -7.58 -3.53 -2.68
CA LEU A 50 -6.16 -3.28 -2.91
C LEU A 50 -5.69 -1.98 -2.26
N ALA A 51 -6.46 -0.89 -2.38
CA ALA A 51 -6.13 0.38 -1.76
C ALA A 51 -6.07 0.27 -0.23
N THR A 52 -7.06 -0.39 0.39
CA THR A 52 -7.06 -0.59 1.85
C THR A 52 -5.89 -1.43 2.34
N LEU A 53 -5.50 -2.48 1.60
CA LEU A 53 -4.36 -3.34 1.95
C LEU A 53 -3.05 -2.57 1.88
N ILE A 54 -2.85 -1.75 0.84
CA ILE A 54 -1.65 -0.92 0.68
C ILE A 54 -1.56 0.08 1.82
N LEU A 55 -2.65 0.82 2.10
CA LEU A 55 -2.68 1.81 3.17
C LEU A 55 -2.46 1.17 4.55
N SER A 56 -3.09 0.03 4.82
CA SER A 56 -2.89 -0.72 6.06
C SER A 56 -1.44 -1.19 6.23
N SER A 57 -0.83 -1.71 5.15
CA SER A 57 0.56 -2.18 5.17
C SER A 57 1.54 -1.03 5.41
N LEU A 58 1.33 0.10 4.75
CA LEU A 58 2.14 1.31 4.97
C LEU A 58 1.98 1.82 6.40
N PHE A 59 0.75 1.89 6.91
CA PHE A 59 0.48 2.31 8.27
C PHE A 59 1.16 1.40 9.30
N PHE A 60 1.10 0.08 9.10
CA PHE A 60 1.77 -0.89 9.95
C PHE A 60 3.29 -0.74 9.88
N TYR A 61 3.86 -0.58 8.68
CA TYR A 61 5.28 -0.34 8.48
C TYR A 61 5.75 0.95 9.18
N PHE A 62 5.00 2.04 9.06
CA PHE A 62 5.30 3.30 9.75
C PHE A 62 5.21 3.15 11.28
N ARG A 63 4.20 2.44 11.80
CA ARG A 63 4.06 2.15 13.24
C ARG A 63 5.21 1.30 13.77
N TYR A 64 5.61 0.27 13.02
CA TYR A 64 6.74 -0.60 13.34
C TYR A 64 8.04 0.21 13.37
N LYS A 65 8.33 0.97 12.31
CA LYS A 65 9.53 1.80 12.24
C LYS A 65 9.58 2.83 13.37
N ASN A 66 8.46 3.52 13.63
CA ASN A 66 8.39 4.52 14.69
C ASN A 66 8.77 3.90 16.04
N THR A 67 8.25 2.70 16.36
CA THR A 67 8.57 1.96 17.60
C THR A 67 10.07 1.67 17.72
N THR A 68 10.73 1.25 16.65
CA THR A 68 12.17 0.99 16.65
C THR A 68 13.00 2.27 16.80
N GLU A 69 12.55 3.39 16.20
CA GLU A 69 13.20 4.70 16.36
C GLU A 69 13.13 5.22 17.81
N TRP A 70 12.05 4.94 18.57
CA TRP A 70 11.99 5.24 20.02
C TRP A 70 13.06 4.49 20.82
N HIS A 71 13.34 3.23 20.50
CA HIS A 71 14.39 2.45 21.16
C HIS A 71 15.80 2.90 20.78
N GLN A 72 16.02 3.29 19.51
CA GLN A 72 17.31 3.84 19.07
C GLN A 72 17.57 5.27 19.55
N GLY A 73 16.51 6.08 19.74
CA GLY A 73 16.62 7.40 20.37
C GLY A 73 16.96 7.31 21.86
N ALA A 74 16.37 6.35 22.57
CA ALA A 74 16.64 6.11 23.99
C ALA A 74 18.03 5.51 24.27
N GLN A 75 18.63 4.77 23.32
CA GLN A 75 19.98 4.20 23.46
C GLN A 75 21.10 5.11 22.91
N LYS A 76 20.76 6.31 22.39
CA LYS A 76 21.76 7.27 21.91
C LYS A 76 22.29 8.21 22.99
N GLU A 77 21.71 8.17 24.19
CA GLU A 77 22.21 8.83 25.41
C GLU A 77 22.89 7.80 26.33
N ASP A 78 23.95 7.16 25.82
CA ASP A 78 24.92 6.46 26.66
C ASP A 78 26.12 7.39 26.90
N PRO A 79 26.21 8.10 28.05
CA PRO A 79 27.45 8.75 28.48
C PRO A 79 28.41 7.68 29.02
N VAL A 80 28.94 6.82 28.14
CA VAL A 80 29.90 5.75 28.52
C VAL A 80 31.29 6.01 27.92
N ALA A 81 31.46 7.06 27.12
CA ALA A 81 32.78 7.52 26.69
C ALA A 81 33.35 8.61 27.62
N ASP A 82 32.46 9.40 28.20
CA ASP A 82 32.73 10.52 29.08
C ASP A 82 32.91 10.07 30.54
N VAL A 83 32.24 9.01 31.01
CA VAL A 83 32.43 8.46 32.37
C VAL A 83 33.80 7.77 32.53
N GLU A 84 34.35 7.14 31.49
CA GLU A 84 35.64 6.42 31.58
C GLU A 84 36.85 7.37 31.77
N LEU A 85 36.81 8.55 31.15
CA LEU A 85 37.86 9.57 31.31
C LEU A 85 37.81 10.25 32.68
N ILE A 86 36.60 10.45 33.25
CA ILE A 86 36.44 11.08 34.57
C ILE A 86 36.90 10.12 35.67
N VAL A 87 36.53 8.83 35.60
CA VAL A 87 36.95 7.80 36.57
C VAL A 87 38.48 7.62 36.60
N ASN A 88 39.14 7.69 35.43
CA ASN A 88 40.60 7.60 35.37
C ASN A 88 41.31 8.85 35.94
N THR A 89 40.70 10.02 35.75
CA THR A 89 41.24 11.29 36.28
C THR A 89 41.10 11.37 37.80
N ASP A 90 40.00 10.87 38.34
CA ASP A 90 39.77 10.80 39.79
C ASP A 90 40.79 9.86 40.47
N ASN A 91 41.09 8.72 39.84
CA ASN A 91 42.07 7.76 40.36
C ASN A 91 43.53 8.28 40.26
N ALA A 92 43.86 9.06 39.21
CA ALA A 92 45.18 9.68 39.07
C ALA A 92 45.40 10.83 40.07
N ASN A 93 44.36 11.56 40.43
CA ASN A 93 44.44 12.68 41.37
C ASN A 93 44.56 12.26 42.84
N ASP A 94 44.13 11.04 43.19
CA ASP A 94 44.27 10.52 44.56
C ASP A 94 45.73 10.09 44.84
N HIS A 95 46.40 9.48 43.86
CA HIS A 95 47.82 9.10 43.97
C HIS A 95 48.81 10.28 44.04
N VAL A 96 48.41 11.49 43.65
CA VAL A 96 49.26 12.69 43.73
C VAL A 96 49.16 13.37 45.10
N LYS A 97 48.15 13.07 45.92
CA LYS A 97 47.97 13.68 47.25
C LYS A 97 48.69 12.99 48.40
N GLU A 98 49.35 11.85 48.16
CA GLU A 98 50.09 11.10 49.19
C GLU A 98 51.61 11.36 49.23
N HIS A 99 52.11 12.39 48.53
CA HIS A 99 53.52 12.81 48.57
C HIS A 99 53.73 14.28 48.93
#